data_AF-W4PZ61-F1
#
_entry.id   AF-W4PZ61-F1
#
_cell.length_a   1.000
_cell.length_b   1.000
_cell.length_c   1.000
_cell.angle_alpha   90.00
_cell.angle_beta   90.00
_cell.angle_gamma   90.00
#
_symmetry.space_group_name_H-M   'P 1'
#
loop_
_entity.id
_entity.type
_entity.pdbx_description
1 polymer ?
#
loop_
_entity_poly.entity_id
_entity_poly.type
_entity_poly.pdbx_seq_one_letter_code
_entity_poly.pdbx_strand_id
1 'polypeptide(L)' 'MSEKKVLTLLGFFFVNGLFIGSIFTGLDYLMEVLLFTVVANVIYVGLLFYLKRNSNSLEANYEE' A
#
# COMPACT_ATOMS: atom_id res chain seq x y z
N MET A 1 15.08 3.01 -3.50
CA MET A 1 14.62 1.77 -2.83
C MET A 1 13.83 0.96 -3.86
N SER A 2 14.11 -0.33 -4.05
CA SER A 2 13.43 -1.14 -5.09
C SER A 2 11.92 -1.23 -4.80
N GLU A 3 11.08 -1.12 -5.82
CA GLU A 3 9.62 -1.22 -5.75
C GLU A 3 9.16 -2.47 -4.99
N LYS A 4 9.89 -3.59 -5.17
CA LYS A 4 9.65 -4.83 -4.43
C LYS A 4 9.80 -4.65 -2.92
N LYS A 5 10.81 -3.88 -2.48
CA LYS A 5 11.01 -3.58 -1.04
C LYS A 5 9.89 -2.72 -0.48
N VAL A 6 9.36 -1.78 -1.27
CA VAL A 6 8.23 -0.93 -0.87
C VAL A 6 6.95 -1.76 -0.74
N LEU A 7 6.68 -2.64 -1.71
CA LEU A 7 5.56 -3.59 -1.65
C LEU A 7 5.68 -4.54 -0.46
N THR A 8 6.87 -5.08 -0.21
CA THR A 8 7.12 -5.95 0.95
C THR A 8 6.94 -5.20 2.26
N LEU A 9 7.38 -3.95 2.36
CA LEU A 9 7.16 -3.14 3.56
C LEU A 9 5.66 -2.88 3.79
N LEU A 10 4.93 -2.54 2.73
CA LEU A 10 3.49 -2.33 2.77
C LEU A 10 2.75 -3.59 3.20
N GLY A 11 3.08 -4.74 2.62
CA GLY A 11 2.53 -6.03 3.01
C GLY A 11 2.86 -6.40 4.46
N PHE A 12 4.09 -6.11 4.91
CA PHE A 12 4.50 -6.35 6.29
C PHE A 12 3.67 -5.51 7.28
N PHE A 13 3.52 -4.21 7.04
CA PHE A 13 2.66 -3.36 7.87
C PHE A 13 1.19 -3.77 7.80
N PHE A 14 0.74 -4.27 6.66
CA PHE A 14 -0.64 -4.73 6.49
C PHE A 14 -0.95 -5.96 7.32
N VAL A 15 -0.11 -7.00 7.25
CA VAL A 15 -0.29 -8.22 8.02
C VAL A 15 -0.14 -7.94 9.52
N ASN A 16 0.85 -7.12 9.92
CA ASN A 16 1.05 -6.78 11.34
C ASN A 16 -0.07 -5.89 11.89
N GLY A 17 -0.57 -4.92 11.11
CA GLY A 17 -1.70 -4.08 11.51
C GLY A 17 -2.97 -4.90 11.73
N LEU A 18 -3.25 -5.85 10.83
CA LEU A 18 -4.37 -6.80 10.99
C LEU A 18 -4.20 -7.72 12.21
N PHE A 19 -2.98 -8.20 12.46
CA PHE A 19 -2.69 -9.07 13.60
C PHE A 19 -2.84 -8.32 14.92
N ILE A 20 -2.32 -7.09 15.00
CA ILE A 20 -2.45 -6.23 16.19
C ILE A 20 -3.93 -5.87 16.43
N GLY A 21 -4.65 -5.39 15.42
CA GLY A 21 -6.08 -5.10 15.54
C GLY A 21 -6.90 -6.31 16.00
N SER A 22 -6.58 -7.52 15.52
CA SER A 22 -7.30 -8.73 15.93
C SER A 22 -7.11 -9.12 17.40
N ILE A 23 -6.01 -8.69 18.01
CA ILE A 23 -5.67 -9.04 19.40
C ILE A 23 -6.37 -8.09 20.39
N PHE A 24 -6.67 -6.86 19.98
CA PHE A 24 -7.17 -5.82 20.89
C PHE A 24 -8.70 -5.58 20.81
N THR A 25 -9.39 -6.01 19.76
CA THR A 25 -10.77 -5.57 19.48
C THR A 25 -11.68 -6.72 19.05
N GLY A 26 -12.86 -6.81 19.68
CA GLY A 26 -13.93 -7.76 19.36
C GLY A 26 -14.78 -7.32 18.16
N LEU A 27 -16.07 -7.01 18.33
CA LEU A 27 -16.96 -6.53 17.23
C LEU A 27 -16.42 -5.30 16.47
N ASP A 28 -15.60 -4.46 17.11
CA ASP A 28 -14.89 -3.32 16.49
C ASP A 28 -13.80 -3.73 15.50
N TYR A 29 -13.38 -5.00 15.51
CA TYR A 29 -12.41 -5.55 14.56
C TYR A 29 -12.88 -5.42 13.12
N LEU A 30 -14.17 -5.59 12.86
CA LEU A 30 -14.69 -5.52 11.49
C LEU A 30 -14.61 -4.11 10.92
N MET A 31 -14.81 -3.09 11.77
CA MET A 31 -14.63 -1.69 11.39
C MET A 31 -13.16 -1.35 11.21
N GLU A 32 -12.30 -1.87 12.07
CA GLU A 32 -10.85 -1.68 11.98
C GLU A 32 -10.29 -2.30 10.69
N VAL A 33 -10.69 -3.53 10.35
CA VAL A 33 -10.33 -4.21 9.10
C VAL A 33 -10.82 -3.43 7.88
N LEU A 34 -12.04 -2.87 7.92
CA LEU A 34 -12.58 -2.03 6.85
C LEU A 34 -11.75 -0.77 6.67
N LEU A 35 -11.49 -0.02 7.75
CA LEU A 35 -10.64 1.17 7.73
C LEU A 35 -9.24 0.87 7.20
N PHE A 36 -8.64 -0.22 7.66
CA PHE A 36 -7.30 -0.64 7.23
C PHE A 36 -7.27 -1.00 5.74
N THR A 37 -8.30 -1.70 5.26
CA THR A 37 -8.45 -2.07 3.84
C THR A 37 -8.62 -0.83 2.95
N VAL A 38 -9.38 0.17 3.40
CA VAL A 38 -9.54 1.45 2.69
C VAL A 38 -8.21 2.18 2.58
N VAL A 39 -7.48 2.31 3.69
CA VAL A 39 -6.17 2.97 3.72
C VAL A 39 -5.18 2.25 2.80
N ALA A 40 -5.14 0.92 2.83
CA ALA A 40 -4.26 0.15 1.95
C ALA A 40 -4.60 0.33 0.46
N ASN A 41 -5.88 0.38 0.10
CA ASN A 41 -6.31 0.66 -1.28
C ASN A 41 -5.86 2.06 -1.73
N VAL A 42 -6.01 3.07 -0.88
CA VAL A 42 -5.56 4.44 -1.21
C VAL A 42 -4.04 4.47 -1.45
N ILE A 43 -3.26 3.82 -0.56
CA ILE A 43 -1.80 3.75 -0.73
C ILE A 43 -1.45 2.98 -2.01
N TYR A 44 -2.13 1.86 -2.29
CA TYR A 44 -1.89 1.07 -3.49
C TYR A 44 -2.18 1.86 -4.78
N VAL A 45 -3.31 2.57 -4.85
CA VAL A 45 -3.65 3.44 -5.99
C VAL A 45 -2.64 4.58 -6.12
N GLY A 46 -2.21 5.20 -5.01
CA GLY A 46 -1.16 6.20 -5.00
C GLY A 46 0.17 5.67 -5.55
N LEU A 47 0.53 4.43 -5.18
CA LEU A 47 1.73 3.77 -5.69
C LEU A 47 1.61 3.49 -7.19
N LEU A 48 0.47 2.99 -7.67
CA LEU A 48 0.23 2.77 -9.10
C LEU A 48 0.34 4.06 -9.90
N PHE A 49 -0.22 5.16 -9.38
CA PHE A 49 -0.11 6.47 -10.02
C PHE A 49 1.34 6.98 -10.04
N TYR A 50 2.08 6.81 -8.94
CA TYR A 50 3.49 7.15 -8.85
C TYR A 50 4.33 6.36 -9.87
N LEU A 51 4.13 5.04 -9.94
CA LEU A 51 4.82 4.17 -10.88
C LEU A 51 4.50 4.52 -12.33
N LYS A 52 3.23 4.76 -12.64
CA LYS A 52 2.79 5.19 -13.98
C LYS A 52 3.44 6.51 -14.37
N ARG A 53 3.46 7.49 -13.47
CA ARG A 53 4.11 8.79 -13.71
C ARG A 53 5.62 8.62 -13.94
N ASN A 54 6.28 7.80 -13.13
CA ASN A 54 7.71 7.53 -13.25
C ASN A 54 8.06 6.81 -14.57
N SER A 55 7.22 5.86 -15.01
CA SER A 55 7.36 5.18 -16.30
C SER A 55 7.28 6.17 -17.46
N ASN A 56 6.28 7.05 -17.47
CA ASN A 56 6.12 8.06 -18.53
C ASN A 56 7.29 9.06 -18.56
N SER A 57 7.86 9.42 -17.41
CA SER A 57 9.03 10.30 -17.37
C SER A 57 10.31 9.62 -17.87
N LEU A 58 10.41 8.30 -17.73
CA LEU A 58 11.53 7.53 -18.25
C LEU A 58 11.43 7.42 -19.78
N GLU A 59 10.26 7.10 -20.33
CA GLU A 59 10.05 7.04 -21.79
C GLU A 59 10.35 8.39 -22.47
N ALA A 60 9.92 9.50 -21.88
CA ALA A 60 10.20 10.84 -22.41
C ALA A 60 11.70 11.21 -22.45
N ASN A 61 12.55 10.58 -21.63
CA ASN A 61 14.01 10.81 -21.64
C ASN A 61 14.76 9.93 -22.66
N TYR A 62 14.11 8.92 -23.25
CA TYR A 62 14.73 8.07 -24.27
C TYR A 62 14.38 8.49 -25.71
N GLU A 63 13.43 9.42 -25.87
CA GLU A 63 13.06 10.01 -27.17
C GLU A 63 13.79 11.34 -27.49
N GLU A 64 14.66 11.83 -26.60
CA GLU A 64 15.64 12.91 -26.87
C GLU A 64 17.03 12.35 -27.21
#